data_AF-A0A0N5AYE3-F1
#
_entry.id   AF-A0A0N5AYE3-F1
#
_cell.length_a   1.000
_cell.length_b   1.000
_cell.length_c   1.000
_cell.angle_alpha   90.00
_cell.angle_beta   90.00
_cell.angle_gamma   90.00
#
_symmetry.space_group_name_H-M   'P 1'
#
loop_
_entity.id
_entity.type
_entity.pdbx_description
1 polymer ?
#
loop_
_entity_poly.entity_id
_entity_poly.type
_entity_poly.pdbx_seq_one_letter_code
_entity_poly.pdbx_strand_id
1 'polypeptide(L)'
;MILCDCFVPSAGSENQVHVFMDASAEAYAAVVYLTTGCGKNRKYNLIFSKSQLTPLQQKLTIPQLELMAAWIGVKAVEFVRNNVDVPVHEYYGWSDSKCLLGWLRTKHTVKLPVFVRNRAYNIKQSNLKFDYVPSASNPPDIATRGMKLKDFKDSDLWWHAPS
;
A
#
# COMPACT_ATOMS: atom_id res chain seq x y z
N MET A 1 -1.43 13.11 -5.98
CA MET A 1 -2.07 12.97 -4.66
C MET A 1 -3.56 13.14 -4.91
N ILE A 2 -4.32 12.05 -4.80
CA ILE A 2 -5.78 12.11 -4.80
C ILE A 2 -6.20 11.95 -3.34
N LEU A 3 -6.88 12.98 -2.81
CA LEU A 3 -7.66 12.92 -1.57
C LEU A 3 -9.12 12.97 -2.05
N CYS A 4 -9.90 11.92 -1.78
CA CYS A 4 -11.34 11.93 -2.08
C CYS A 4 -12.14 12.35 -0.84
N ASP A 5 -13.22 13.10 -1.08
CA ASP A 5 -13.98 13.89 -0.10
C ASP A 5 -14.77 13.11 0.97
N CYS A 6 -15.06 13.86 2.06
CA CYS A 6 -16.08 13.73 3.11
C CYS A 6 -16.55 12.31 3.48
N PHE A 7 -15.87 11.75 4.48
CA PHE A 7 -16.20 10.48 5.11
C PHE A 7 -17.04 10.68 6.37
N VAL A 8 -18.15 9.94 6.51
CA VAL A 8 -18.96 9.90 7.75
C VAL A 8 -18.82 8.51 8.39
N PRO A 9 -18.11 8.37 9.53
CA PRO A 9 -18.03 7.09 10.24
C PRO A 9 -19.41 6.67 10.77
N SER A 10 -19.80 5.42 10.50
CA SER A 10 -20.93 4.79 11.19
C SER A 10 -20.52 4.36 12.59
N ALA A 11 -21.31 4.68 13.62
CA ALA A 11 -21.04 4.22 14.99
C ALA A 11 -21.01 2.68 15.05
N GLY A 12 -19.94 2.11 15.64
CA GLY A 12 -19.78 0.66 15.82
C GLY A 12 -19.13 -0.11 14.67
N SER A 13 -18.56 0.55 13.65
CA SER A 13 -17.83 -0.14 12.58
C SER A 13 -16.38 -0.47 12.94
N GLU A 14 -15.98 -1.72 12.69
CA GLU A 14 -14.59 -2.18 12.77
C GLU A 14 -13.79 -1.62 11.59
N ASN A 15 -13.50 -0.33 11.60
CA ASN A 15 -12.76 0.31 10.51
C ASN A 15 -11.32 -0.21 10.48
N GLN A 16 -10.83 -0.53 9.29
CA GLN A 16 -9.47 -0.97 9.03
C GLN A 16 -8.88 -0.12 7.92
N VAL A 17 -7.57 0.08 7.95
CA VAL A 17 -6.83 0.74 6.86
C VAL A 17 -6.01 -0.30 6.12
N HIS A 18 -6.11 -0.29 4.80
CA HIS A 18 -5.39 -1.20 3.92
C HIS A 18 -4.53 -0.39 2.97
N VAL A 19 -3.21 -0.60 3.00
CA VAL A 19 -2.31 -0.04 1.99
C VAL A 19 -1.83 -1.13 1.05
N PHE A 20 -2.09 -0.95 -0.24
CA PHE A 20 -1.59 -1.80 -1.31
C PHE A 20 -0.37 -1.14 -1.93
N MET A 21 0.65 -1.93 -2.24
CA MET A 21 1.95 -1.43 -2.70
C MET A 21 2.43 -2.24 -3.90
N ASP A 22 2.99 -1.55 -4.89
CA ASP A 22 3.59 -2.17 -6.07
C ASP A 22 4.77 -1.35 -6.59
N ALA A 23 5.66 -2.01 -7.34
CA ALA A 23 6.79 -1.41 -8.00
C ALA A 23 7.09 -2.05 -9.36
N SER A 24 7.35 -1.20 -10.35
CA SER A 24 7.92 -1.55 -11.65
C SER A 24 9.33 -0.95 -11.79
N ALA A 25 9.97 -1.15 -12.94
CA ALA A 25 11.26 -0.52 -13.22
C ALA A 25 11.12 1.01 -13.33
N GLU A 26 9.95 1.49 -13.75
CA GLU A 26 9.68 2.88 -14.08
C GLU A 26 9.16 3.68 -12.88
N ALA A 27 8.37 3.05 -12.00
CA ALA A 27 7.72 3.72 -10.89
C ALA A 27 7.38 2.76 -9.74
N TYR A 28 7.13 3.33 -8.56
CA TYR A 28 6.56 2.60 -7.43
C TYR A 28 5.43 3.40 -6.79
N ALA A 29 4.44 2.70 -6.25
CA ALA A 29 3.20 3.30 -5.78
C ALA A 29 2.65 2.64 -4.52
N ALA A 30 1.86 3.41 -3.78
CA ALA A 30 1.05 2.96 -2.67
C ALA A 30 -0.35 3.58 -2.73
N VAL A 31 -1.36 2.77 -2.44
CA VAL A 31 -2.78 3.14 -2.48
C VAL A 31 -3.42 2.70 -1.17
N VAL A 32 -4.09 3.63 -0.48
CA VAL A 32 -4.64 3.46 0.86
C VAL A 32 -6.15 3.51 0.83
N TYR A 33 -6.77 2.48 1.39
CA TYR A 33 -8.21 2.35 1.54
C TYR A 33 -8.60 2.33 3.01
N LEU A 34 -9.74 2.96 3.33
CA LEU A 34 -10.43 2.81 4.61
C LEU A 34 -11.63 1.89 4.42
N THR A 35 -11.73 0.85 5.24
CA THR A 35 -12.90 -0.02 5.25
C THR A 35 -14.00 0.53 6.13
N THR A 36 -15.24 0.37 5.67
CA THR A 36 -16.46 0.70 6.41
C THR A 36 -17.47 -0.41 6.40
N GLY A 37 -18.31 -0.44 7.43
CA GLY A 37 -19.27 -1.51 7.63
C GLY A 37 -18.63 -2.76 8.22
N CYS A 38 -19.41 -3.83 8.34
CA CYS A 38 -18.98 -5.09 8.95
C CYS A 38 -19.42 -6.29 8.11
N GLY A 39 -18.70 -7.40 8.25
CA GLY A 39 -18.98 -8.66 7.55
C GLY A 39 -19.11 -8.48 6.03
N LYS A 40 -20.24 -8.92 5.47
CA LYS A 40 -20.52 -8.88 4.03
C LYS A 40 -20.77 -7.48 3.46
N ASN A 41 -21.01 -6.49 4.32
CA ASN A 41 -21.26 -5.10 3.91
C ASN A 41 -19.99 -4.25 3.98
N ARG A 42 -18.81 -4.88 4.13
CA ARG A 42 -17.54 -4.17 4.15
C ARG A 42 -17.29 -3.52 2.79
N LYS A 43 -17.11 -2.21 2.78
CA LYS A 43 -16.74 -1.42 1.60
C LYS A 43 -15.34 -0.86 1.79
N TYR A 44 -14.56 -0.81 0.72
CA TYR A 44 -13.27 -0.12 0.70
C TYR A 44 -13.46 1.23 0.03
N ASN A 45 -12.96 2.27 0.69
CA ASN A 45 -13.02 3.64 0.21
C ASN A 45 -11.59 4.11 -0.01
N LEU A 46 -11.24 4.48 -1.24
CA LEU A 46 -9.94 5.08 -1.54
C LEU A 46 -9.82 6.44 -0.83
N ILE A 47 -8.85 6.56 0.08
CA ILE A 47 -8.65 7.79 0.86
C ILE A 47 -7.31 8.47 0.56
N PHE A 48 -6.33 7.74 0.04
CA PHE A 48 -5.04 8.32 -0.32
C PHE A 48 -4.31 7.47 -1.37
N SER A 49 -3.61 8.13 -2.30
CA SER A 49 -2.69 7.44 -3.21
C SER A 49 -1.44 8.27 -3.49
N LYS A 50 -0.30 7.58 -3.64
CA LYS A 50 0.99 8.18 -3.94
C LYS A 50 1.81 7.28 -4.85
N SER A 51 2.36 7.87 -5.91
CA SER A 51 3.33 7.24 -6.81
C SER A 51 4.59 8.09 -6.91
N GLN A 52 5.71 7.45 -7.24
CA GLN A 52 7.00 8.10 -7.50
C GLN A 52 7.70 7.42 -8.66
N LEU A 53 8.38 8.19 -9.50
CA LEU A 53 9.22 7.66 -10.57
C LEU A 53 10.51 7.10 -10.00
N THR A 54 11.00 6.01 -10.58
CA THR A 54 12.28 5.42 -10.22
C THR A 54 13.43 6.41 -10.53
N PRO A 55 14.38 6.63 -9.60
CA PRO A 55 15.49 7.54 -9.82
C PRO A 55 16.36 7.12 -11.02
N LEU A 56 16.55 8.02 -11.99
CA LEU A 56 17.38 7.74 -13.18
C LEU A 56 18.87 7.55 -12.84
N GLN A 57 19.34 8.21 -11.78
CA GLN A 57 20.75 8.25 -11.40
C GLN A 57 21.19 7.05 -10.55
N GLN A 58 20.25 6.40 -9.86
CA GLN A 58 20.51 5.25 -8.99
C GLN A 58 19.77 4.03 -9.51
N LYS A 59 20.51 3.06 -10.06
CA LYS A 59 19.93 1.79 -10.52
C LYS A 59 19.58 0.91 -9.33
N LEU A 60 18.32 0.97 -8.90
CA LEU A 60 17.74 0.05 -7.94
C LEU A 60 17.24 -1.22 -8.66
N THR A 61 17.38 -2.36 -8.00
CA THR A 61 16.76 -3.61 -8.50
C THR A 61 15.25 -3.60 -8.22
N ILE A 62 14.48 -4.42 -8.94
CA ILE A 62 13.03 -4.56 -8.69
C ILE A 62 12.73 -4.86 -7.20
N PRO A 63 13.41 -5.82 -6.53
CA PRO A 63 13.20 -6.02 -5.10
C PRO A 63 13.47 -4.79 -4.22
N GLN A 64 14.47 -3.98 -4.57
CA GLN A 64 14.74 -2.73 -3.85
C GLN A 64 13.63 -1.70 -4.09
N LEU A 65 13.05 -1.65 -5.29
CA LEU A 65 11.92 -0.79 -5.61
C LEU A 65 10.65 -1.23 -4.88
N GLU A 66 10.41 -2.54 -4.74
CA GLU A 66 9.31 -3.08 -3.91
C GLU A 66 9.45 -2.64 -2.44
N LEU A 67 10.68 -2.61 -1.89
CA LEU A 67 10.94 -2.01 -0.57
C LEU A 67 10.66 -0.51 -0.53
N MET A 68 10.92 0.21 -1.62
CA MET A 68 10.61 1.63 -1.71
C MET A 68 9.10 1.87 -1.78
N ALA A 69 8.35 1.04 -2.52
CA ALA A 69 6.89 1.00 -2.51
C ALA A 69 6.36 0.79 -1.09
N ALA A 70 6.92 -0.19 -0.38
CA ALA A 70 6.58 -0.47 1.01
C ALA A 70 6.84 0.71 1.95
N TRP A 71 7.98 1.37 1.76
CA TRP A 71 8.36 2.55 2.54
C TRP A 71 7.40 3.72 2.33
N ILE A 72 7.03 4.03 1.08
CA ILE A 72 6.05 5.10 0.82
C ILE A 72 4.65 4.71 1.29
N GLY A 73 4.31 3.42 1.28
CA GLY A 73 3.06 2.91 1.84
C GLY A 73 2.96 3.12 3.35
N VAL A 74 4.03 2.83 4.09
CA VAL A 74 4.12 3.16 5.53
C VAL A 74 3.92 4.65 5.76
N LYS A 75 4.59 5.50 4.98
CA LYS A 75 4.44 6.96 5.09
C LYS A 75 3.04 7.46 4.72
N ALA A 76 2.39 6.83 3.76
CA ALA A 76 1.02 7.13 3.40
C ALA A 76 0.05 6.78 4.55
N VAL A 77 0.23 5.64 5.20
CA VAL A 77 -0.58 5.27 6.38
C VAL A 77 -0.31 6.21 7.55
N GLU A 78 0.95 6.57 7.84
CA GLU A 78 1.27 7.57 8.87
C GLU A 78 0.58 8.92 8.59
N PHE A 79 0.56 9.36 7.33
CA PHE A 79 -0.16 10.57 6.93
C PHE A 79 -1.66 10.43 7.20
N VAL A 80 -2.29 9.32 6.78
CA VAL A 80 -3.71 9.06 7.02
C VAL A 80 -4.02 9.04 8.52
N ARG A 81 -3.22 8.35 9.33
CA ARG A 81 -3.38 8.28 10.80
C ARG A 81 -3.41 9.66 11.45
N ASN A 82 -2.62 10.60 10.94
CA ASN A 82 -2.49 11.93 11.53
C ASN A 82 -3.53 12.94 11.01
N ASN A 83 -4.23 12.64 9.91
CA ASN A 83 -5.10 13.59 9.22
C ASN A 83 -6.55 13.11 9.05
N VAL A 84 -6.84 11.85 9.36
CA VAL A 84 -8.19 11.28 9.29
C VAL A 84 -8.71 11.03 10.70
N ASP A 85 -9.73 11.79 11.10
CA ASP A 85 -10.36 11.70 12.42
C ASP A 85 -11.41 10.58 12.47
N VAL A 86 -10.95 9.34 12.30
CA VAL A 86 -11.77 8.13 12.33
C VAL A 86 -11.10 7.08 13.20
N PRO A 87 -11.81 6.46 14.16
CA PRO A 87 -11.27 5.33 14.90
C PRO A 87 -10.97 4.15 13.97
N VAL A 88 -9.70 3.77 13.87
CA VAL A 88 -9.22 2.63 13.07
C VAL A 88 -8.60 1.59 14.00
N HIS A 89 -9.05 0.36 13.88
CA HIS A 89 -8.68 -0.74 14.77
C HIS A 89 -7.42 -1.47 14.28
N GLU A 90 -7.30 -1.63 12.96
CA GLU A 90 -6.23 -2.43 12.35
C GLU A 90 -5.70 -1.78 11.08
N TYR A 91 -4.43 -2.06 10.80
CA TYR A 91 -3.73 -1.56 9.63
C TYR A 91 -2.98 -2.69 8.92
N TYR A 92 -3.21 -2.81 7.62
CA TYR A 92 -2.68 -3.89 6.78
C TYR A 92 -1.84 -3.35 5.63
N GLY A 93 -0.76 -4.06 5.31
CA GLY A 93 0.08 -3.80 4.14
C GLY A 93 0.03 -4.97 3.17
N TRP A 94 -0.35 -4.72 1.93
CA TRP A 94 -0.52 -5.74 0.89
C TRP A 94 0.52 -5.55 -0.22
N SER A 95 1.15 -6.65 -0.62
CA SER A 95 2.03 -6.69 -1.79
C SER A 95 2.00 -8.08 -2.42
N ASP A 96 2.14 -8.13 -3.74
CA ASP A 96 2.31 -9.35 -4.52
C ASP A 96 3.78 -9.83 -4.56
N SER A 97 4.72 -9.03 -4.03
CA SER A 97 6.12 -9.44 -3.94
C SER A 97 6.37 -10.37 -2.77
N LYS A 98 6.60 -11.65 -3.09
CA LYS A 98 7.12 -12.64 -2.14
C LYS A 98 8.53 -12.29 -1.65
N CYS A 99 9.32 -11.55 -2.43
CA CYS A 99 10.67 -11.14 -2.04
C CYS A 99 10.61 -10.14 -0.89
N LEU A 100 9.82 -9.07 -1.06
CA LEU A 100 9.53 -8.08 -0.03
C LEU A 100 9.00 -8.75 1.24
N LEU A 101 7.94 -9.57 1.11
CA LEU A 101 7.34 -10.25 2.27
C LEU A 101 8.34 -11.17 2.97
N GLY A 102 9.21 -11.85 2.22
CA GLY A 102 10.31 -12.66 2.76
C GLY A 102 11.28 -11.84 3.61
N TRP A 103 11.69 -10.66 3.14
CA TRP A 103 12.55 -9.75 3.91
C TRP A 103 11.86 -9.16 5.14
N LEU A 104 10.55 -8.92 5.07
CA LEU A 104 9.78 -8.46 6.22
C LEU A 104 9.58 -9.57 7.27
N ARG A 105 9.49 -10.83 6.85
CA ARG A 105 9.26 -11.99 7.74
C ARG A 105 10.55 -12.61 8.29
N THR A 106 11.69 -12.44 7.62
CA THR A 106 12.95 -13.06 8.07
C THR A 106 13.43 -12.53 9.41
N LYS A 107 13.89 -13.45 10.26
CA LYS A 107 14.59 -13.17 11.52
C LYS A 107 16.11 -12.98 11.31
N HIS A 108 16.65 -13.43 10.18
CA HIS A 108 18.09 -13.42 9.89
C HIS A 108 18.52 -12.15 9.13
N THR A 109 18.30 -10.99 9.74
CA THR A 109 18.53 -9.68 9.09
C THR A 109 20.01 -9.35 8.85
N VAL A 110 20.94 -10.00 9.57
CA VAL A 110 22.39 -9.77 9.47
C VAL A 110 22.95 -10.12 8.09
N LYS A 111 22.33 -11.09 7.39
CA LYS A 111 22.74 -11.53 6.04
C LYS A 111 22.17 -10.66 4.92
N LEU A 112 21.26 -9.73 5.24
CA LEU A 112 20.65 -8.87 4.22
C LEU A 112 21.62 -7.74 3.84
N PRO A 113 21.64 -7.32 2.56
CA PRO A 113 22.34 -6.10 2.15
C PRO A 113 21.94 -4.91 3.02
N VAL A 114 22.89 -4.01 3.34
CA VAL A 114 22.66 -2.88 4.26
C VAL A 114 21.43 -2.06 3.91
N PHE A 115 21.22 -1.76 2.61
CA PHE A 115 20.04 -1.05 2.13
C PHE A 115 18.73 -1.79 2.50
N VAL A 116 18.66 -3.08 2.17
CA VAL A 116 17.50 -3.95 2.43
C VAL A 116 17.24 -4.04 3.93
N ARG A 117 18.29 -4.29 4.72
CA ARG A 117 18.21 -4.39 6.18
C ARG A 117 17.66 -3.12 6.81
N ASN A 118 18.22 -1.97 6.47
CA ASN A 118 17.82 -0.68 7.06
C ASN A 118 16.38 -0.32 6.66
N ARG A 119 15.99 -0.56 5.40
CA ARG A 119 14.61 -0.31 4.96
C ARG A 119 13.62 -1.25 5.59
N ALA A 120 13.91 -2.56 5.62
CA ALA A 120 13.05 -3.53 6.27
C ALA A 120 12.89 -3.24 7.76
N TYR A 121 13.96 -2.81 8.46
CA TYR A 121 13.88 -2.40 9.86
C TYR A 121 12.89 -1.25 10.07
N ASN A 122 12.99 -0.19 9.27
CA ASN A 122 12.09 0.97 9.36
C ASN A 122 10.65 0.60 9.03
N ILE A 123 10.43 -0.23 8.00
CA ILE A 123 9.09 -0.68 7.62
C ILE A 123 8.44 -1.49 8.75
N LYS A 124 9.21 -2.34 9.44
CA LYS A 124 8.71 -3.13 10.58
C LYS A 124 8.28 -2.29 11.78
N GLN A 125 8.76 -1.04 11.92
CA GLN A 125 8.32 -0.14 13.00
C GLN A 125 6.90 0.42 12.79
N SER A 126 6.32 0.25 11.60
CA SER A 126 4.98 0.80 11.26
C SER A 126 3.81 0.09 11.95
N ASN A 127 4.05 -1.08 12.53
CA ASN A 127 3.05 -2.01 13.07
C ASN A 127 1.95 -2.40 12.06
N LEU A 128 2.23 -2.33 10.76
CA LEU A 128 1.35 -2.88 9.73
C LEU A 128 1.42 -4.41 9.72
N LYS A 129 0.26 -5.05 9.55
CA LYS A 129 0.17 -6.50 9.29
C LYS A 129 0.41 -6.74 7.81
N PHE A 130 1.57 -7.27 7.44
CA PHE A 130 1.95 -7.49 6.05
C PHE A 130 1.52 -8.86 5.52
N ASP A 131 0.78 -8.87 4.41
CA ASP A 131 0.38 -10.10 3.74
C ASP A 131 0.39 -10.03 2.22
N TYR A 132 0.24 -11.21 1.60
CA TYR A 132 0.27 -11.38 0.17
C TYR A 132 -1.08 -11.06 -0.47
N VAL A 133 -1.06 -10.34 -1.58
CA VAL A 133 -2.18 -10.18 -2.50
C VAL A 133 -1.76 -10.65 -3.90
N PRO A 134 -2.58 -11.38 -4.67
CA PRO A 134 -2.28 -11.66 -6.07
C PRO A 134 -2.17 -10.37 -6.90
N SER A 135 -1.24 -10.30 -7.87
CA SER A 135 -1.05 -9.13 -8.74
C SER A 135 -2.34 -8.69 -9.43
N ALA A 136 -3.14 -9.63 -9.96
CA ALA A 136 -4.43 -9.34 -10.59
C ALA A 136 -5.46 -8.65 -9.67
N SER A 137 -5.21 -8.69 -8.35
CA SER A 137 -6.03 -8.10 -7.30
C SER A 137 -5.32 -6.95 -6.60
N ASN A 138 -4.17 -6.45 -7.11
CA ASN A 138 -3.37 -5.40 -6.50
C ASN A 138 -3.66 -4.05 -7.19
N PRO A 139 -4.46 -3.13 -6.60
CA PRO A 139 -4.85 -1.89 -7.27
C PRO A 139 -3.67 -0.99 -7.77
N PRO A 140 -2.54 -0.87 -7.04
CA PRO A 140 -1.39 -0.11 -7.49
C PRO A 140 -0.75 -0.58 -8.81
N ASP A 141 -0.97 -1.83 -9.27
CA ASP A 141 -0.50 -2.29 -10.59
C ASP A 141 -0.99 -1.36 -11.71
N ILE A 142 -2.19 -0.78 -11.55
CA ILE A 142 -2.78 0.18 -12.48
C ILE A 142 -1.93 1.47 -12.55
N ALA A 143 -1.39 1.91 -11.41
CA ALA A 143 -0.59 3.13 -11.31
C ALA A 143 0.88 2.93 -11.73
N THR A 144 1.42 1.71 -11.63
CA THR A 144 2.82 1.39 -11.96
C THR A 144 3.01 0.99 -13.42
N ARG A 145 2.00 0.36 -14.06
CA ARG A 145 2.06 -0.11 -15.45
C ARG A 145 1.47 0.84 -16.49
N GLY A 146 0.74 1.86 -16.03
CA GLY A 146 0.06 2.83 -16.88
C GLY A 146 -1.22 2.25 -17.50
N MET A 147 -2.35 2.94 -17.27
CA MET A 147 -3.64 2.62 -17.86
C MET A 147 -4.17 3.83 -18.62
N LYS A 148 -4.95 3.62 -19.68
CA LYS A 148 -5.63 4.72 -20.37
C LYS A 148 -6.61 5.38 -19.40
N LEU A 149 -6.69 6.72 -19.42
CA LEU A 149 -7.57 7.52 -18.56
C LEU A 149 -9.06 7.10 -18.59
N LYS A 150 -9.51 6.52 -19.72
CA LYS A 150 -10.88 6.05 -19.91
C LYS A 150 -11.14 4.81 -19.04
N ASP A 151 -10.26 3.82 -19.19
CA ASP A 151 -10.32 2.55 -18.46
C ASP A 151 -10.05 2.74 -16.96
N PHE A 152 -9.28 3.77 -16.59
CA PHE A 152 -9.02 4.12 -15.19
C PHE A 152 -10.26 4.63 -14.45
N LYS A 153 -11.11 5.45 -15.11
CA LYS A 153 -12.31 6.01 -14.48
C LYS A 153 -13.29 4.92 -14.06
N ASP A 154 -13.42 3.89 -14.88
CA ASP A 154 -14.37 2.80 -14.69
C ASP A 154 -13.75 1.59 -13.96
N SER A 155 -12.58 1.76 -13.33
CA SER A 155 -11.87 0.66 -12.66
C SER A 155 -12.39 0.40 -11.25
N ASP A 156 -13.24 -0.62 -11.11
CA ASP A 156 -13.75 -1.08 -9.81
C ASP A 156 -12.61 -1.46 -8.85
N LEU A 157 -11.56 -2.14 -9.35
CA LEU A 157 -10.41 -2.53 -8.55
C LEU A 157 -9.69 -1.31 -7.94
N TRP A 158 -9.60 -0.21 -8.69
CA TRP A 158 -8.97 1.02 -8.20
C TRP A 158 -9.82 1.71 -7.13
N TRP A 159 -11.14 1.76 -7.30
CA TRP A 159 -12.01 2.49 -6.38
C TRP A 159 -12.41 1.70 -5.14
N HIS A 160 -12.52 0.38 -5.26
CA HIS A 160 -13.13 -0.50 -4.25
C HIS A 160 -12.22 -1.61 -3.74
N ALA A 161 -10.93 -1.60 -4.12
CA ALA A 161 -9.97 -2.65 -3.77
C ALA A 161 -10.45 -4.05 -4.23
N PRO A 162 -9.69 -5.13 -4.00
CA PRO A 162 -10.22 -6.48 -4.27
C PRO A 162 -11.34 -6.85 -3.28
N SER A 163 -12.39 -7.46 -3.82
CA SER A 163 -13.57 -7.98 -3.11
C SER A 163 -13.28 -9.20 -2.24
#